data_AF-A0A1A8PND1-F1
#
_entry.id   AF-A0A1A8PND1-F1
#
_cell.length_a   1.000
_cell.length_b   1.000
_cell.length_c   1.000
_cell.angle_alpha   90.00
_cell.angle_beta   90.00
_cell.angle_gamma   90.00
#
_symmetry.space_group_name_H-M   'P 1'
#
loop_
_entity.id
_entity.type
_entity.pdbx_description
1 polymer ?
#
loop_
_entity_poly.entity_id
_entity_poly.type
_entity_poly.pdbx_seq_one_letter_code
_entity_poly.pdbx_strand_id
1 'polypeptide(L)'
;GFGAGGTPYPGMVVDSSFYNKIKSGYRMSKPEHAPDDVYEMMMKCWNSEPDKRPSFMGLSESVASLLPSSYKKHYEKVNHDFLKSDHPAVTRVCVETDADYVDIPYKNQGKLKDRES
;
A
#
# COMPACT_ATOMS: atom_id res chain seq x y z
N GLY A 1 -11.84 0.96 14.95
CA GLY A 1 -10.37 0.96 14.74
C GLY A 1 -10.04 0.28 13.42
N PHE A 2 -8.90 0.61 12.80
CA PHE A 2 -8.50 0.14 11.46
C PHE A 2 -8.13 -1.37 11.38
N GLY A 3 -8.37 -2.14 12.44
CA GLY A 3 -8.10 -3.59 12.51
C GLY A 3 -9.18 -4.50 11.93
N ALA A 4 -10.20 -3.96 11.25
CA ALA A 4 -11.27 -4.70 10.57
C ALA A 4 -12.07 -3.79 9.60
N GLY A 5 -11.38 -2.91 8.86
CA GLY A 5 -12.05 -1.96 7.95
C GLY A 5 -12.64 -0.70 8.61
N GLY A 6 -12.19 -0.33 9.81
CA GLY A 6 -12.58 0.96 10.42
C GLY A 6 -12.10 2.17 9.63
N THR A 7 -12.58 3.38 9.96
CA THR A 7 -12.16 4.63 9.31
C THR A 7 -10.77 5.08 9.79
N PRO A 8 -9.89 5.64 8.93
CA PRO A 8 -8.57 6.08 9.37
C PRO A 8 -8.73 7.33 10.23
N TYR A 9 -7.91 7.43 11.28
CA TYR A 9 -7.94 8.55 12.23
C TYR A 9 -9.35 8.74 12.85
N PRO A 10 -9.90 7.71 13.51
CA PRO A 10 -11.26 7.75 14.03
C PRO A 10 -11.46 8.92 14.99
N GLY A 11 -12.53 9.69 14.78
CA GLY A 11 -12.87 10.86 15.60
C GLY A 11 -12.13 12.15 15.22
N MET A 12 -11.29 12.15 14.18
CA MET A 12 -10.63 13.36 13.67
C MET A 12 -11.37 13.89 12.44
N VAL A 13 -11.70 15.18 12.44
CA VAL A 13 -12.21 15.88 11.26
C VAL A 13 -11.03 16.29 10.37
N VAL A 14 -11.19 16.14 9.05
CA VAL A 14 -10.16 16.53 8.08
C VAL A 14 -10.25 18.04 7.83
N ASP A 15 -9.48 18.81 8.61
CA ASP A 15 -9.37 20.26 8.53
C ASP A 15 -7.91 20.73 8.61
N SER A 16 -7.68 22.04 8.72
CA SER A 16 -6.34 22.64 8.84
C SER A 16 -5.55 22.11 10.05
N SER A 17 -6.22 21.82 11.17
CA SER A 17 -5.60 21.22 12.36
C SER A 17 -5.11 19.79 12.09
N PHE A 18 -5.93 19.00 11.39
CA PHE A 18 -5.52 17.67 10.94
C PHE A 18 -4.25 17.72 10.08
N TYR A 19 -4.22 18.60 9.07
CA TYR A 19 -3.03 18.74 8.22
C TYR A 19 -1.79 19.16 9.02
N ASN A 20 -1.95 20.08 9.99
CA ASN A 20 -0.84 20.49 10.85
C ASN A 20 -0.31 19.33 11.69
N LYS A 21 -1.18 18.47 12.24
CA LYS A 21 -0.78 17.25 12.96
C LYS A 21 0.01 16.30 12.06
N ILE A 22 -0.47 16.02 10.85
CA ILE A 22 0.23 15.13 9.92
C ILE A 22 1.61 15.69 9.53
N LYS A 23 1.70 17.00 9.26
CA LYS A 23 2.96 17.71 8.97
C LYS A 23 3.92 17.69 10.15
N SER A 24 3.42 17.76 11.38
CA SER A 24 4.23 17.66 12.59
C SER A 24 4.62 16.21 12.95
N GLY A 25 4.34 15.24 12.07
CA GLY A 25 4.75 13.84 12.25
C GLY A 25 3.75 12.97 13.00
N TYR A 26 2.55 13.46 13.32
CA TYR A 26 1.52 12.61 13.93
C TYR A 26 1.13 11.48 12.99
N ARG A 27 1.07 10.26 13.52
CA ARG A 27 0.55 9.05 12.88
C ARG A 27 -0.38 8.32 13.84
N MET A 28 -1.29 7.53 13.29
CA MET A 28 -2.24 6.76 14.09
C MET A 28 -1.50 5.75 14.96
N SER A 29 -1.97 5.53 16.17
CA SER A 29 -1.46 4.47 17.05
C SER A 29 -1.69 3.08 16.45
N LYS A 30 -0.94 2.09 16.94
CA LYS A 30 -1.08 0.69 16.55
C LYS A 30 -2.55 0.22 16.67
N PRO A 31 -3.14 -0.34 15.61
CA PRO A 31 -4.45 -0.98 15.69
C PRO A 31 -4.42 -2.17 16.66
N GLU A 32 -5.53 -2.43 17.35
CA GLU A 32 -5.65 -3.47 18.38
C GLU A 32 -5.21 -4.87 17.92
N HIS A 33 -5.54 -5.24 16.68
CA HIS A 33 -5.25 -6.56 16.12
C HIS A 33 -4.05 -6.59 15.17
N ALA A 34 -3.28 -5.50 15.09
CA ALA A 34 -2.07 -5.47 14.28
C ALA A 34 -0.89 -6.08 15.06
N PRO A 35 -0.18 -7.08 14.49
CA PRO A 35 1.12 -7.51 15.00
C PRO A 35 2.10 -6.35 15.01
N ASP A 36 3.07 -6.38 15.93
CA ASP A 36 4.07 -5.32 16.06
C ASP A 36 4.89 -5.14 14.77
N ASP A 37 5.35 -6.23 14.17
CA ASP A 37 6.10 -6.21 12.90
C ASP A 37 5.35 -5.51 11.75
N VAL A 38 4.03 -5.70 11.72
CA VAL A 38 3.16 -5.07 10.72
C VAL A 38 3.02 -3.57 11.00
N TYR A 39 2.89 -3.17 12.26
CA TYR A 39 2.83 -1.76 12.63
C TYR A 39 4.16 -1.04 12.40
N GLU A 40 5.29 -1.67 12.70
CA GLU A 40 6.61 -1.15 12.35
C GLU A 40 6.75 -0.93 10.84
N MET A 41 6.26 -1.86 10.04
CA MET A 41 6.21 -1.69 8.58
C MET A 41 5.33 -0.50 8.16
N MET A 42 4.14 -0.32 8.76
CA MET A 42 3.30 0.85 8.52
C MET A 42 4.02 2.16 8.85
N MET A 43 4.75 2.21 9.97
CA MET A 43 5.53 3.38 10.36
C MET A 43 6.66 3.69 9.36
N LYS A 44 7.32 2.66 8.81
CA LYS A 44 8.31 2.83 7.72
C LYS A 44 7.66 3.41 6.46
N CYS A 45 6.46 2.95 6.09
CA CYS A 45 5.70 3.53 4.96
C CYS A 45 5.30 4.99 5.19
N TRP A 46 5.14 5.39 6.45
CA TRP A 46 4.71 6.74 6.86
C TRP A 46 5.86 7.72 7.12
N ASN A 47 7.08 7.36 6.73
CA ASN A 47 8.25 8.22 6.88
C ASN A 47 8.02 9.60 6.23
N SER A 48 8.40 10.65 6.96
CA SER A 48 8.30 12.04 6.50
C SER A 48 9.17 12.30 5.28
N GLU A 49 10.31 11.60 5.16
CA GLU A 49 11.19 11.65 4.01
C GLU A 49 10.78 10.58 2.99
N PRO A 50 10.30 10.94 1.78
CA PRO A 50 9.83 9.98 0.79
C PRO A 50 10.87 8.93 0.41
N ASP A 51 12.14 9.31 0.28
CA ASP A 51 13.24 8.43 -0.13
C ASP A 51 13.61 7.40 0.94
N LYS A 52 13.17 7.60 2.19
CA LYS A 52 13.34 6.64 3.29
C LYS A 52 12.20 5.63 3.40
N ARG A 53 11.15 5.76 2.57
CA ARG A 53 10.04 4.81 2.55
C ARG A 53 10.49 3.54 1.82
N PRO A 54 10.06 2.35 2.26
CA PRO A 54 10.38 1.12 1.58
C PRO A 54 9.72 1.08 0.19
N SER A 55 10.42 0.48 -0.78
CA SER A 55 9.82 0.17 -2.07
C SER A 55 8.76 -0.93 -1.93
N PHE A 56 7.87 -1.05 -2.92
CA PHE A 56 6.91 -2.14 -2.93
C PHE A 56 7.58 -3.52 -2.94
N MET A 57 8.73 -3.66 -3.62
CA MET A 57 9.51 -4.89 -3.59
C MET A 57 10.01 -5.20 -2.17
N GLY A 58 10.60 -4.21 -1.48
CA GLY A 58 11.06 -4.39 -0.09
C GLY A 58 9.91 -4.68 0.89
N LEU A 59 8.73 -4.09 0.66
CA LEU A 59 7.52 -4.42 1.43
C LEU A 59 7.07 -5.86 1.17
N SER A 60 7.05 -6.30 -0.09
CA SER A 60 6.68 -7.67 -0.46
C SER A 60 7.59 -8.71 0.20
N GLU A 61 8.90 -8.47 0.18
CA GLU A 61 9.88 -9.32 0.85
C GLU A 61 9.68 -9.35 2.38
N SER A 62 9.42 -8.19 2.98
CA SER A 62 9.15 -8.08 4.41
C SER A 62 7.86 -8.79 4.81
N VAL A 63 6.79 -8.70 4.01
CA VAL A 63 5.55 -9.44 4.28
C VAL A 63 5.76 -10.94 4.08
N ALA A 64 6.52 -11.34 3.06
CA ALA A 64 6.82 -12.74 2.80
C ALA A 64 7.61 -13.39 3.95
N SER A 65 8.48 -12.65 4.64
CA SER A 65 9.22 -13.16 5.80
C SER A 65 8.36 -13.32 7.05
N LEU A 66 7.25 -12.58 7.17
CA LEU A 66 6.26 -12.73 8.24
C LEU A 66 5.31 -13.91 8.02
N LEU A 67 5.30 -14.49 6.83
CA LEU A 67 4.43 -15.61 6.47
C LEU A 67 5.21 -16.93 6.41
N PRO A 68 4.56 -18.06 6.72
CA PRO A 68 5.17 -19.37 6.49
C PRO A 68 5.58 -19.55 5.02
N SER A 69 6.72 -20.20 4.79
CA SER A 69 7.27 -20.42 3.44
C SER A 69 6.32 -21.19 2.50
N SER A 70 5.38 -21.97 3.06
CA SER A 70 4.31 -22.63 2.30
C SER A 70 3.38 -21.63 1.59
N TYR A 71 3.12 -20.45 2.16
CA TYR A 71 2.28 -19.43 1.53
C TYR A 71 2.93 -18.87 0.27
N LYS A 72 4.25 -18.59 0.32
CA LYS A 72 4.97 -18.11 -0.86
C LYS A 72 4.90 -19.13 -2.00
N LYS A 73 5.19 -20.40 -1.71
CA LYS A 73 5.08 -21.50 -2.69
C LYS A 73 3.67 -21.63 -3.26
N HIS A 74 2.65 -21.47 -2.42
CA HIS A 74 1.26 -21.52 -2.86
C HIS A 74 0.92 -20.34 -3.78
N TYR A 75 1.33 -19.13 -3.43
CA TYR A 75 1.14 -17.94 -4.25
C TYR A 75 1.80 -18.08 -5.62
N GLU A 76 3.05 -18.56 -5.67
CA GLU A 76 3.77 -18.81 -6.92
C GLU A 76 3.02 -19.79 -7.83
N LYS A 77 2.48 -20.88 -7.25
CA LYS A 77 1.65 -21.83 -7.98
C LYS A 77 0.38 -21.19 -8.54
N VAL A 78 -0.37 -20.45 -7.71
CA VAL A 78 -1.60 -19.78 -8.15
C VAL A 78 -1.31 -18.74 -9.23
N ASN A 79 -0.23 -17.97 -9.10
CA ASN A 79 0.19 -16.99 -10.09
C ASN A 79 0.56 -17.66 -11.42
N HIS A 80 1.32 -18.76 -11.38
CA HIS A 80 1.65 -19.55 -12.55
C HIS A 80 0.40 -20.13 -13.24
N ASP A 81 -0.54 -20.66 -12.46
CA ASP A 81 -1.80 -21.20 -12.97
C ASP A 81 -2.65 -20.07 -13.61
N PHE A 82 -2.67 -18.88 -13.00
CA PHE A 82 -3.33 -17.68 -13.54
C PHE A 82 -2.72 -17.27 -14.89
N LEU A 83 -1.39 -17.13 -14.98
CA LEU A 83 -0.70 -16.70 -16.21
C LEU A 83 -0.86 -17.68 -17.38
N LYS A 84 -1.17 -18.95 -17.10
CA LYS A 84 -1.42 -19.98 -18.12
C LYS A 84 -2.90 -20.13 -18.50
N SER A 85 -3.79 -19.42 -17.82
CA SER A 85 -5.22 -19.50 -18.08
C SER A 85 -5.64 -18.61 -19.24
N ASP A 86 -6.79 -18.92 -19.84
CA ASP A 86 -7.44 -18.06 -20.85
C ASP A 86 -8.17 -16.86 -20.21
N HIS A 87 -7.82 -16.48 -18.98
CA HIS A 87 -8.50 -15.41 -18.26
C HIS A 87 -8.21 -14.06 -18.92
N PRO A 88 -9.23 -13.22 -19.20
CA PRO A 88 -9.05 -11.99 -19.95
C PRO A 88 -8.09 -11.00 -19.27
N ALA A 89 -7.92 -11.06 -17.95
CA ALA A 89 -6.95 -10.22 -17.26
C ALA A 89 -5.48 -10.59 -17.53
N VAL A 90 -5.17 -11.81 -17.99
CA VAL A 90 -3.80 -12.24 -18.32
C VAL A 90 -3.25 -11.43 -19.49
N THR A 91 -4.10 -11.04 -20.44
CA THR A 91 -3.70 -10.16 -21.56
C THR A 91 -3.20 -8.79 -21.12
N ARG A 92 -3.59 -8.32 -19.93
CA ARG A 92 -3.08 -7.07 -19.35
C ARG A 92 -1.73 -7.25 -18.64
N VAL A 93 -1.40 -8.47 -18.24
CA VAL A 93 -0.15 -8.79 -17.52
C VAL A 93 0.99 -9.11 -18.47
N CYS A 94 0.72 -9.82 -19.57
CA CYS A 94 1.76 -10.22 -20.53
C CYS A 94 2.35 -9.08 -21.38
N VAL A 95 1.83 -7.85 -21.28
CA VAL A 95 2.35 -6.67 -22.00
C VAL A 95 3.44 -5.95 -21.20
N GLU A 96 3.58 -6.21 -19.89
CA GLU A 96 4.53 -5.52 -19.02
C GLU A 96 5.68 -6.46 -18.63
N THR A 97 6.59 -6.75 -19.57
CA THR A 97 7.87 -7.36 -19.21
C THR A 97 8.77 -6.32 -18.54
N ASP A 98 8.78 -6.35 -17.21
CA ASP A 98 9.89 -6.15 -16.25
C ASP A 98 10.77 -4.88 -16.26
N ALA A 99 10.61 -3.90 -17.16
CA ALA A 99 11.48 -2.71 -17.18
C ALA A 99 10.85 -1.42 -16.62
N ASP A 100 9.52 -1.26 -16.64
CA ASP A 100 8.92 0.09 -16.52
C ASP A 100 8.16 0.36 -15.21
N TYR A 101 8.02 -0.60 -14.29
CA TYR A 101 7.27 -0.38 -13.04
C TYR A 101 7.89 0.69 -12.13
N VAL A 102 9.20 0.95 -12.27
CA VAL A 102 9.93 1.93 -11.46
C VAL A 102 9.72 3.37 -11.96
N ASP A 103 9.27 3.55 -13.21
CA ASP A 103 9.23 4.84 -13.90
C ASP A 103 7.83 5.28 -14.37
N ILE A 104 6.74 4.71 -13.82
CA ILE A 104 5.40 5.27 -14.05
C ILE A 104 5.18 6.44 -13.07
N PRO A 105 5.32 7.72 -13.47
CA PRO A 105 4.90 8.82 -12.63
C PRO A 105 3.40 8.69 -12.38
N TYR A 106 2.99 8.68 -11.12
CA TYR A 106 1.59 8.82 -10.71
C TYR A 106 1.04 10.14 -11.30
N LYS A 107 0.40 10.06 -12.47
CA LYS A 107 -0.34 11.17 -13.05
C LYS A 107 -1.73 11.19 -12.41
N ASN A 108 -1.94 12.09 -11.46
CA ASN A 108 -3.29 12.48 -11.04
C ASN A 108 -3.97 13.25 -12.20
N GLN A 109 -4.50 12.51 -13.17
CA GLN A 109 -5.35 13.11 -14.18
C GLN A 109 -6.75 13.35 -13.59
N GLY A 110 -7.02 14.61 -13.28
CA GLY A 110 -8.33 15.22 -13.52
C GLY A 110 -9.45 14.93 -12.52
N LYS A 111 -9.38 15.56 -11.34
CA LYS A 111 -10.59 16.03 -10.61
C LYS A 111 -10.35 17.43 -10.01
N LEU A 112 -9.99 18.40 -10.86
CA LEU A 112 -10.44 19.78 -10.64
C LEU A 112 -11.77 19.90 -11.39
N LYS A 113 -12.88 19.81 -10.67
CA LYS A 113 -14.18 20.32 -11.11
C LYS A 113 -14.82 21.04 -9.94
N ASP A 114 -14.67 22.36 -10.00
CA ASP A 114 -15.65 23.39 -9.73
C ASP A 114 -16.44 23.29 -8.42
N ARG A 115 -16.13 24.21 -7.51
CA ARG A 115 -17.12 24.72 -6.57
C ARG A 115 -16.91 26.22 -6.36
N GLU A 116 -17.30 26.99 -7.38
CA GLU A 116 -17.87 28.32 -7.16
C GLU A 116 -19.33 28.13 -6.74
N SER A 117 -19.65 28.60 -5.53
CA SER A 117 -20.86 29.34 -5.15
C SER A 117 -20.68 29.81 -3.71
#